data_AF-A0A7S2I3X8-F1
#
_entry.id   AF-A0A7S2I3X8-F1
#
_cell.length_a   1.000
_cell.length_b   1.000
_cell.length_c   1.000
_cell.angle_alpha   90.00
_cell.angle_beta   90.00
_cell.angle_gamma   90.00
#
_symmetry.space_group_name_H-M   'P 1'
#
loop_
_entity.id
_entity.type
_entity.pdbx_description
1 polymer ?
#
loop_
_entity_poly.entity_id
_entity_poly.type
_entity_poly.pdbx_seq_one_letter_code
_entity_poly.pdbx_strand_id
1 'polypeptide(L)'
;CFHQFLWMCFGIQTWRRRELVVVETSEEGPSEFFEQKMREDSRLVYRHFNVPEKAWSIGVKRNLACHFASGDVIAHFDDDDIYGTSYLEDMMGYLLKPQTAVGMAFFSLGTNGLWPKMLQALGSSAEHVTNGEALEALLAWQ
;
A
#
# COMPACT_ATOMS: atom_id res chain seq x y z
N CYS A 1 -20.10 -3.54 13.25
CA CYS A 1 -18.64 -3.67 13.09
C CYS A 1 -18.23 -5.12 13.28
N PHE A 2 -17.30 -5.63 12.47
CA PHE A 2 -16.92 -7.04 12.41
C PHE A 2 -15.64 -7.36 13.21
N HIS A 3 -15.48 -6.76 14.39
CA HIS A 3 -14.23 -6.79 15.18
C HIS A 3 -13.63 -8.19 15.39
N GLN A 4 -14.45 -9.15 15.82
CA GLN A 4 -13.99 -10.51 16.09
C GLN A 4 -13.54 -11.22 14.81
N PHE A 5 -14.21 -10.94 13.70
CA PHE A 5 -13.93 -11.55 12.41
C PHE A 5 -12.62 -11.02 11.81
N LEU A 6 -12.39 -9.71 11.86
CA LEU A 6 -11.12 -9.09 11.49
C LEU A 6 -9.97 -9.66 12.33
N TRP A 7 -10.15 -9.76 13.65
CA TRP A 7 -9.15 -10.37 14.53
C TRP A 7 -8.89 -11.84 14.20
N MET A 8 -9.92 -12.61 13.87
CA MET A 8 -9.76 -14.00 13.44
C MET A 8 -8.94 -14.07 12.15
N CYS A 9 -9.29 -13.29 11.12
CA CYS A 9 -8.55 -13.24 9.84
C CYS A 9 -7.08 -12.88 10.05
N PHE A 10 -6.79 -11.91 10.92
CA PHE A 10 -5.42 -11.57 11.32
C PHE A 10 -4.74 -12.71 12.09
N GLY A 11 -5.45 -13.33 13.03
CA GLY A 11 -4.93 -14.37 13.92
C GLY A 11 -4.52 -15.63 13.17
N ILE A 12 -5.24 -16.00 12.12
CA ILE A 12 -5.00 -17.22 11.34
C ILE A 12 -3.91 -17.07 10.27
N GLN A 13 -3.38 -15.87 10.01
CA GLN A 13 -2.31 -15.69 9.00
C GLN A 13 -1.05 -16.50 9.38
N THR A 14 -0.41 -17.14 8.42
CA THR A 14 0.83 -17.90 8.64
C THR A 14 2.06 -17.01 8.81
N TRP A 15 2.10 -15.84 8.14
CA TRP A 15 3.21 -14.89 8.19
C TRP A 15 3.42 -14.25 9.57
N ARG A 16 4.32 -14.78 10.40
CA ARG A 16 4.38 -14.46 11.85
C ARG A 16 4.75 -13.01 12.20
N ARG A 17 5.61 -12.36 11.40
CA ARG A 17 6.13 -11.01 11.68
C ARG A 17 5.15 -9.95 11.20
N ARG A 18 4.11 -9.71 11.99
CA ARG A 18 3.02 -8.78 11.67
C ARG A 18 2.42 -8.17 12.93
N GLU A 19 1.84 -6.99 12.76
CA GLU A 19 0.95 -6.32 13.70
C GLU A 19 -0.38 -6.00 13.00
N LEU A 20 -1.42 -5.75 13.79
CA LEU A 20 -2.71 -5.27 13.30
C LEU A 20 -2.94 -3.87 13.87
N VAL A 21 -3.00 -2.87 12.99
CA VAL A 21 -3.36 -1.50 13.36
C VAL A 21 -4.82 -1.28 13.00
N VAL A 22 -5.65 -0.93 13.99
CA VAL A 22 -7.08 -0.64 13.81
C VAL A 22 -7.34 0.81 14.20
N VAL A 23 -7.82 1.60 13.24
CA VAL A 23 -8.32 2.96 13.46
C VAL A 23 -9.84 2.92 13.32
N GLU A 24 -10.53 3.15 14.43
CA GLU A 24 -12.00 3.13 14.49
C GLU A 24 -12.53 4.51 14.85
N THR A 25 -13.60 4.92 14.19
CA THR A 25 -14.35 6.14 14.51
C THR A 25 -15.74 5.76 14.95
N SER A 26 -16.14 6.11 16.16
CA SER A 26 -17.48 5.81 16.64
C SER A 26 -17.87 6.75 17.76
N GLU A 27 -19.11 7.22 17.74
CA GLU A 27 -19.71 7.99 18.84
C GLU A 27 -20.24 7.10 19.97
N GLU A 28 -20.35 5.78 19.73
CA GLU A 28 -20.81 4.80 20.72
C GLU A 28 -19.72 4.42 21.74
N GLY A 29 -18.49 4.90 21.53
CA GLY A 29 -17.32 4.59 22.35
C GLY A 29 -16.39 3.54 21.71
N PRO A 30 -15.30 3.18 22.40
CA PRO A 30 -14.34 2.19 21.91
C PRO A 30 -14.90 0.77 21.96
N SER A 31 -14.39 -0.07 21.07
CA SER A 31 -14.67 -1.49 21.00
C SER A 31 -14.17 -2.23 22.25
N GLU A 32 -15.10 -2.71 23.09
CA GLU A 32 -14.77 -3.54 24.27
C GLU A 32 -13.91 -4.76 23.90
N PHE A 33 -14.16 -5.34 22.74
CA PHE A 33 -13.40 -6.48 22.23
C PHE A 33 -11.95 -6.11 21.95
N PHE A 34 -11.68 -5.01 21.23
CA PHE A 34 -10.31 -4.62 20.93
C PHE A 34 -9.58 -4.08 22.16
N GLU A 35 -10.28 -3.39 23.07
CA GLU A 35 -9.76 -3.01 24.39
C GLU A 35 -9.27 -4.24 25.16
N GLN A 36 -10.05 -5.32 25.17
CA GLN A 36 -9.62 -6.58 25.76
C GLN A 36 -8.43 -7.19 25.01
N LYS A 37 -8.47 -7.25 23.68
CA LYS A 37 -7.41 -7.88 22.89
C LYS A 37 -6.07 -7.16 23.00
N MET A 38 -6.06 -5.83 23.15
CA MET A 38 -4.83 -5.07 23.40
C MET A 38 -4.12 -5.49 24.69
N ARG A 39 -4.87 -5.97 25.70
CA ARG A 39 -4.30 -6.49 26.95
C ARG A 39 -3.74 -7.91 26.80
N GLU A 40 -4.23 -8.66 25.82
CA GLU A 40 -3.89 -10.07 25.61
C GLU A 40 -2.76 -10.25 24.58
N ASP A 41 -2.69 -9.40 23.56
CA ASP A 41 -1.76 -9.53 22.44
C ASP A 41 -1.20 -8.17 22.03
N SER A 42 0.12 -8.00 22.22
CA SER A 42 0.82 -6.75 21.93
C SER A 42 0.92 -6.44 20.43
N ARG A 43 0.55 -7.36 19.55
CA ARG A 43 0.52 -7.13 18.10
C ARG A 43 -0.70 -6.30 17.66
N LEU A 44 -1.67 -6.06 18.54
CA LEU A 44 -2.81 -5.18 18.25
C LEU A 44 -2.51 -3.74 18.68
N VAL A 45 -2.53 -2.83 17.71
CA VAL A 45 -2.51 -1.38 17.95
C VAL A 45 -3.89 -0.83 17.61
N TYR A 46 -4.73 -0.64 18.62
CA TYR A 46 -6.07 -0.06 18.45
C TYR A 46 -6.09 1.42 18.83
N ARG A 47 -6.77 2.23 18.01
CA ARG A 47 -6.97 3.66 18.19
C ARG A 47 -8.42 4.01 17.87
N HIS A 48 -9.17 4.34 18.91
CA HIS A 48 -10.53 4.87 18.81
C HIS A 48 -10.51 6.39 18.74
N PHE A 49 -11.37 6.95 17.90
CA PHE A 49 -11.66 8.37 17.83
C PHE A 49 -13.15 8.61 17.97
N ASN A 50 -13.53 9.43 18.95
CA ASN A 50 -14.93 9.81 19.18
C ASN A 50 -15.39 10.86 18.16
N VAL A 51 -15.66 10.40 16.94
CA VAL A 51 -16.21 11.19 15.83
C VAL A 51 -17.21 10.33 15.05
N PRO A 52 -18.21 10.93 14.39
CA PRO A 52 -19.16 10.18 13.57
C PRO A 52 -18.45 9.35 12.51
N GLU A 53 -18.88 8.11 12.29
CA GLU A 53 -18.24 7.15 11.37
C GLU A 53 -18.05 7.70 9.95
N LYS A 54 -18.99 8.52 9.48
CA LYS A 54 -19.00 9.15 8.16
C LYS A 54 -18.21 10.46 8.08
N ALA A 55 -17.73 10.98 9.20
CA ALA A 55 -16.97 12.23 9.22
C ALA A 55 -15.60 12.06 8.55
N TRP A 56 -15.01 10.86 8.63
CA TRP A 56 -13.71 10.55 8.04
C TRP A 56 -13.87 9.60 6.86
N SER A 57 -13.19 9.91 5.77
CA SER A 57 -13.10 8.97 4.64
C SER A 57 -12.23 7.77 5.01
N ILE A 58 -12.43 6.65 4.29
CA ILE A 58 -11.58 5.46 4.43
C ILE A 58 -10.10 5.82 4.22
N GLY A 59 -9.79 6.71 3.27
CA GLY A 59 -8.42 7.17 3.03
C GLY A 59 -7.79 7.87 4.24
N VAL A 60 -8.55 8.69 4.97
CA VAL A 60 -8.06 9.34 6.20
C VAL A 60 -7.75 8.29 7.27
N LYS A 61 -8.65 7.32 7.48
CA LYS A 61 -8.44 6.23 8.44
C LYS A 61 -7.22 5.38 8.08
N ARG A 62 -7.06 5.03 6.80
CA ARG A 62 -5.90 4.28 6.29
C ARG A 62 -4.59 5.06 6.46
N ASN A 63 -4.57 6.37 6.17
CA ASN A 63 -3.38 7.20 6.39
C ASN A 63 -2.97 7.26 7.86
N LEU A 64 -3.94 7.39 8.78
CA LEU A 64 -3.67 7.32 10.22
C LEU A 64 -3.16 5.94 10.65
N ALA A 65 -3.75 4.87 10.13
CA ALA A 65 -3.27 3.51 10.39
C ALA A 65 -1.82 3.33 9.93
N CYS A 66 -1.46 3.82 8.73
CA CYS A 66 -0.09 3.83 8.25
C CYS A 66 0.84 4.65 9.14
N HIS A 67 0.37 5.78 9.69
CA HIS A 67 1.16 6.60 10.61
C HIS A 67 1.47 5.88 11.93
N PHE A 68 0.54 5.07 12.44
CA PHE A 68 0.75 4.27 13.64
C PHE A 68 1.49 2.95 13.40
N ALA A 69 1.61 2.51 12.15
CA ALA A 69 2.31 1.29 11.79
C ALA A 69 3.83 1.44 11.98
N SER A 70 4.46 0.33 12.37
CA SER A 70 5.90 0.21 12.58
C SER A 70 6.59 -0.72 11.60
N GLY A 71 5.82 -1.48 10.80
CA GLY A 71 6.33 -2.42 9.82
C GLY A 71 6.77 -1.79 8.49
N ASP A 72 7.63 -2.50 7.75
CA ASP A 72 8.17 -2.07 6.46
C ASP A 72 7.17 -2.21 5.30
N VAL A 73 6.13 -3.02 5.47
CA VAL A 73 5.12 -3.34 4.46
C VAL A 73 3.74 -3.14 5.04
N ILE A 74 2.88 -2.46 4.30
CA ILE A 74 1.47 -2.24 4.65
C ILE A 74 0.58 -3.20 3.86
N ALA A 75 -0.23 -3.97 4.59
CA ALA A 75 -1.33 -4.75 4.03
C ALA A 75 -2.64 -4.21 4.61
N HIS A 76 -3.56 -3.79 3.74
CA HIS A 76 -4.89 -3.37 4.17
C HIS A 76 -5.81 -4.58 4.30
N PHE A 77 -6.47 -4.68 5.44
CA PHE A 77 -7.55 -5.63 5.69
C PHE A 77 -8.83 -4.83 5.87
N ASP A 78 -9.83 -5.10 5.03
CA ASP A 78 -11.17 -4.55 5.19
C ASP A 78 -11.95 -5.43 6.19
N ASP A 79 -12.75 -4.81 7.05
CA ASP A 79 -13.39 -5.52 8.18
C ASP A 79 -14.57 -6.39 7.74
N ASP A 80 -15.09 -6.16 6.55
CA ASP A 80 -16.17 -6.92 5.90
C ASP A 80 -15.66 -8.00 4.92
N ASP A 81 -14.35 -8.19 4.80
CA ASP A 81 -13.72 -9.18 3.90
C ASP A 81 -13.17 -10.42 4.63
N ILE A 82 -13.09 -11.53 3.89
CA ILE A 82 -12.50 -12.80 4.36
C ILE A 82 -11.12 -13.01 3.75
N TYR A 83 -10.10 -13.19 4.59
CA TYR A 83 -8.72 -13.44 4.15
C TYR A 83 -8.30 -14.89 4.44
N GLY A 84 -7.73 -15.55 3.43
CA GLY A 84 -7.19 -16.91 3.56
C GLY A 84 -5.98 -16.96 4.51
N THR A 85 -5.71 -18.13 5.10
CA THR A 85 -4.64 -18.32 6.10
C THR A 85 -3.23 -18.03 5.58
N SER A 86 -2.96 -18.28 4.29
CA SER A 86 -1.68 -18.00 3.65
C SER A 86 -1.59 -16.61 2.99
N TYR A 87 -2.64 -15.79 3.07
CA TYR A 87 -2.74 -14.56 2.28
C TYR A 87 -1.50 -13.66 2.41
N LEU A 88 -1.09 -13.32 3.64
CA LEU A 88 0.11 -12.50 3.84
C LEU A 88 1.39 -13.19 3.38
N GLU A 89 1.51 -14.51 3.58
CA GLU A 89 2.68 -15.28 3.15
C GLU A 89 2.82 -15.24 1.63
N ASP A 90 1.72 -15.48 0.92
CA ASP A 90 1.69 -15.47 -0.54
C ASP A 90 2.02 -14.07 -1.08
N MET A 91 1.38 -13.02 -0.53
CA MET A 91 1.63 -11.63 -0.92
C MET A 91 3.08 -11.22 -0.67
N MET A 92 3.65 -11.56 0.49
CA MET A 92 5.06 -11.32 0.78
C MET A 92 5.97 -12.11 -0.16
N GLY A 93 5.61 -13.34 -0.50
CA GLY A 93 6.32 -14.16 -1.48
C GLY A 93 6.34 -13.54 -2.88
N TYR A 94 5.32 -12.78 -3.28
CA TYR A 94 5.33 -12.01 -4.52
C TYR A 94 6.12 -10.71 -4.41
N LEU A 95 6.04 -10.01 -3.27
CA LEU A 95 6.73 -8.74 -3.05
C LEU A 95 8.25 -8.89 -2.96
N LEU A 96 8.71 -9.96 -2.31
CA LEU A 96 10.13 -10.24 -2.08
C LEU A 96 10.82 -10.95 -3.25
N LYS A 97 10.05 -11.47 -4.21
CA LYS A 97 10.66 -11.92 -5.46
C LYS A 97 11.35 -10.71 -6.07
N PRO A 98 12.63 -10.83 -6.47
CA PRO A 98 13.22 -9.83 -7.35
C PRO A 98 12.22 -9.63 -8.46
N GLN A 99 11.87 -8.38 -8.74
CA GLN A 99 11.24 -8.07 -10.00
C GLN A 99 12.28 -8.56 -11.01
N THR A 100 12.16 -9.80 -11.50
CA THR A 100 12.74 -10.20 -12.79
C THR A 100 12.29 -9.05 -13.63
N ALA A 101 13.28 -8.24 -14.04
CA ALA A 101 13.05 -6.94 -14.59
C ALA A 101 11.77 -7.06 -15.40
N VAL A 102 10.80 -6.18 -15.17
CA VAL A 102 9.95 -5.79 -16.28
C VAL A 102 10.96 -5.25 -17.28
N GLY A 103 11.58 -6.17 -18.03
CA GLY A 103 12.45 -5.87 -19.13
C GLY A 103 11.48 -5.12 -19.98
N MET A 104 11.64 -3.80 -19.99
CA MET A 104 11.85 -3.03 -21.20
C MET A 104 11.11 -3.62 -22.40
N ALA A 105 9.88 -4.08 -22.18
CA ALA A 105 8.85 -4.23 -23.16
C ALA A 105 8.26 -2.84 -23.23
N PHE A 106 9.12 -1.91 -23.68
CA PHE A 106 8.67 -0.95 -24.66
C PHE A 106 7.98 -1.80 -25.72
N PHE A 107 6.67 -1.91 -25.59
CA PHE A 107 5.83 -2.28 -26.70
C PHE A 107 6.14 -1.23 -27.77
N SER A 108 7.02 -1.58 -28.69
CA SER A 108 7.12 -0.95 -30.01
C SER A 108 5.84 -1.30 -30.76
N LEU A 109 4.70 -0.82 -30.26
CA LEU A 109 3.49 -0.68 -31.06
C LEU A 109 3.58 0.69 -31.70
N GLY A 110 4.02 0.68 -32.96
CA GLY A 110 3.94 1.83 -33.84
C GLY A 110 5.03 2.84 -33.60
N THR A 111 6.15 2.67 -34.31
CA THR A 111 6.77 3.80 -34.98
C THR A 111 5.67 4.54 -35.74
N ASN A 112 5.11 5.60 -35.14
CA ASN A 112 4.44 6.75 -35.75
C ASN A 112 3.55 7.44 -34.70
N GLY A 113 4.08 8.44 -33.99
CA GLY A 113 3.18 9.51 -33.53
C GLY A 113 3.58 10.36 -32.33
N LEU A 114 4.34 9.83 -31.37
CA LEU A 114 4.55 10.55 -30.10
C LEU A 114 5.97 11.07 -29.86
N TRP A 115 6.99 10.47 -30.48
CA TRP A 115 8.38 10.90 -30.32
C TRP A 115 8.73 12.26 -30.96
N PRO A 116 8.26 12.59 -32.19
CA PRO A 116 8.70 13.82 -32.85
C PRO A 116 8.12 15.10 -32.24
N LYS A 117 6.90 15.05 -31.69
CA LYS A 117 6.21 16.23 -31.13
C LYS A 117 6.81 16.68 -29.79
N MET A 118 7.35 15.74 -29.01
CA MET A 118 7.98 16.04 -27.72
C MET A 118 9.35 16.71 -27.90
N LEU A 119 10.12 16.29 -28.91
CA LEU A 119 11.41 16.92 -29.26
C LEU A 119 11.23 18.33 -29.85
N GLN A 120 10.16 18.57 -30.62
CA GLN A 120 9.88 19.90 -31.18
C GLN A 120 9.50 20.93 -30.10
N ALA A 121 8.90 20.49 -28.99
CA ALA A 121 8.59 21.35 -27.84
C ALA A 121 9.83 21.72 -27.00
N LEU A 122 10.93 20.97 -27.15
CA LEU A 122 12.20 21.19 -26.43
C LEU A 122 13.23 22.00 -27.24
N GLY A 123 12.88 22.46 -28.46
CA GLY A 123 13.70 23.40 -29.23
C GLY A 123 15.02 22.84 -29.78
N SER A 124 15.29 21.54 -29.61
CA SER A 124 16.55 20.93 -30.05
C SER A 124 16.38 20.24 -31.39
N SER A 125 17.14 20.69 -32.39
CA SER A 125 17.31 19.98 -33.65
C SER A 125 17.83 18.58 -33.38
N ALA A 126 17.11 17.58 -33.87
CA ALA A 126 17.39 16.17 -33.66
C ALA A 126 18.71 15.76 -34.33
N GLU A 127 19.80 15.78 -33.57
CA GLU A 127 21.00 15.03 -33.91
C GLU A 127 21.37 14.14 -32.72
N HIS A 128 21.12 12.84 -32.89
CA HIS A 128 21.71 11.70 -32.17
C HIS A 128 21.94 11.89 -30.67
N VAL A 129 20.85 11.92 -29.90
CA VAL A 129 20.93 11.61 -28.46
C VAL A 129 21.00 10.09 -28.33
N THR A 130 22.13 9.58 -27.85
CA THR A 130 22.27 8.15 -27.54
C THR A 130 21.47 7.81 -26.28
N ASN A 131 21.01 6.56 -26.14
CA ASN A 131 20.17 6.15 -25.00
C ASN A 131 20.77 6.47 -23.62
N GLY A 132 22.09 6.67 -23.52
CA GLY A 132 22.76 7.06 -22.27
C GLY A 132 22.53 8.52 -21.87
N GLU A 133 22.49 9.44 -22.83
CA GLU A 133 22.38 10.89 -22.57
C GLU A 133 20.98 11.30 -22.12
N ALA A 134 19.95 10.59 -22.59
CA ALA A 134 18.57 10.80 -22.13
C ALA A 134 18.36 10.34 -20.67
N LEU A 135 19.11 9.34 -20.22
CA LEU A 135 19.04 8.82 -18.85
C LEU A 135 19.69 9.79 -17.85
N GLU A 136 20.84 10.34 -18.20
CA GLU A 136 21.55 11.38 -17.43
C GLU A 136 20.69 12.64 -17.26
N ALA A 137 20.00 13.08 -18.33
CA ALA A 137 19.14 14.25 -18.29
C ALA A 137 17.90 14.08 -17.37
N LEU A 138 17.38 12.86 -17.24
CA LEU A 138 16.26 12.54 -16.34
C LEU A 138 16.68 12.45 -14.88
N LEU A 139 17.90 11.99 -14.61
CA LEU A 139 18.45 11.90 -13.25
C LEU A 139 18.87 13.27 -12.69
N ALA A 140 19.25 14.21 -13.55
CA ALA A 140 19.61 15.57 -13.16
C ALA A 140 18.42 16.47 -12.72
N TRP A 141 17.19 15.96 -12.79
CA TRP A 141 15.95 16.67 -12.40
C TRP A 141 15.30 16.12 -11.10
N GLN A 142 16.03 15.35 -10.31
CA GLN A 142 15.71 15.01 -8.91
C GLN A 142 16.60 15.80 -7.95
#